data_AF-A0A821ZRP8-F1
#
_entry.id   AF-A0A821ZRP8-F1
#
_cell.length_a   1.000
_cell.length_b   1.000
_cell.length_c   1.000
_cell.angle_alpha   90.00
_cell.angle_beta   90.00
_cell.angle_gamma   90.00
#
_symmetry.space_group_name_H-M   'P 1'
#
loop_
_entity.id
_entity.type
_entity.pdbx_description
1 polymer ?
#
loop_
_entity_poly.entity_id
_entity_poly.type
_entity_poly.pdbx_seq_one_letter_code
_entity_poly.pdbx_strand_id
1 'polypeptide(L)'
;MLPQDEALDILIEFIHVHGYTKVKGIDLQTIKELASIVLKENVFVYDKKIYRQTIGGAMGSSFTLTLVNIFMWKWQKELVRRQDISNEFYGRYIDDIFIPWNKSEKELIKLLEEANIWHPNIELDYKIGQSLPFLDVLVMNDKGNLSTSVYHKPAAEPYVVPSISDHPRDVFSNVIQTALARAIRYSSTFETYQQERRNIKLMLLYNSYPSSFIETEFQKFYRQYIPTTSSLSFIPNENEFFLIPHKLLNQPTARQSQLAMSATRADLPNYSTYQAQIQSKQTTKNPDYQEK
;
A
#
# COMPACT_ATOMS: atom_id res chain seq x y z
N MET A 1 -5.31 10.02 19.45
CA MET A 1 -6.15 10.71 18.43
C MET A 1 -5.53 12.07 18.08
N LEU A 2 -5.68 12.52 16.82
CA LEU A 2 -5.03 13.73 16.27
C LEU A 2 -5.39 15.01 17.07
N PRO A 3 -4.43 15.69 17.71
CA PRO A 3 -4.66 17.01 18.34
C PRO A 3 -4.88 18.07 17.26
N GLN A 4 -6.04 18.74 17.29
CA GLN A 4 -6.48 19.59 16.17
C GLN A 4 -5.59 20.82 15.95
N ASP A 5 -5.29 21.57 17.02
CA ASP A 5 -4.48 22.79 16.93
C ASP A 5 -3.04 22.49 16.49
N GLU A 6 -2.41 21.51 17.13
CA GLU A 6 -1.06 21.08 16.78
C GLU A 6 -0.98 20.56 15.35
N ALA A 7 -1.99 19.81 14.88
CA ALA A 7 -2.03 19.35 13.51
C ALA A 7 -2.10 20.50 12.49
N LEU A 8 -2.82 21.58 12.80
CA LEU A 8 -2.85 22.78 11.97
C LEU A 8 -1.50 23.49 11.95
N ASP A 9 -0.78 23.53 13.07
CA ASP A 9 0.57 24.09 13.12
C ASP A 9 1.55 23.25 12.30
N ILE A 10 1.50 21.93 12.44
CA ILE A 10 2.35 20.99 11.68
C ILE A 10 2.02 21.04 10.19
N LEU A 11 0.76 21.26 9.80
CA LEU A 11 0.39 21.49 8.40
C LEU A 11 1.14 22.69 7.82
N ILE A 12 1.19 23.81 8.54
CA ILE A 12 1.86 25.02 8.07
C ILE A 12 3.38 24.82 8.05
N GLU A 13 3.95 24.18 9.06
CA GLU A 13 5.36 23.79 9.09
C GLU A 13 5.71 22.91 7.87
N PHE A 14 4.90 21.90 7.59
CA PHE A 14 5.09 20.99 6.46
C PHE A 14 5.10 21.73 5.12
N ILE A 15 4.12 22.61 4.89
CA ILE A 15 4.03 23.41 3.66
C ILE A 15 5.28 24.30 3.51
N HIS A 16 5.71 24.93 4.61
CA HIS A 16 6.86 25.81 4.63
C HIS A 16 8.18 25.07 4.35
N VAL A 17 8.40 23.92 5.00
CA VAL A 17 9.59 23.07 4.81
C VAL A 17 9.75 22.61 3.36
N HIS A 18 8.64 22.44 2.63
CA HIS A 18 8.66 22.08 1.21
C HIS A 18 8.75 23.30 0.27
N GLY A 19 9.07 24.49 0.80
CA GLY A 19 9.37 25.69 0.03
C GLY A 19 8.15 26.49 -0.43
N TYR A 20 6.96 26.20 0.07
CA TYR A 20 5.75 26.92 -0.31
C TYR A 20 5.46 28.08 0.63
N THR A 21 5.31 29.28 0.06
CA THR A 21 4.78 30.47 0.74
C THR A 21 3.32 30.76 0.36
N LYS A 22 2.83 30.10 -0.70
CA LYS A 22 1.44 30.07 -1.14
C LYS A 22 1.15 28.73 -1.83
N VAL A 23 -0.08 28.25 -1.75
CA VAL A 23 -0.55 27.07 -2.49
C VAL A 23 -1.67 27.51 -3.43
N LYS A 24 -1.44 27.38 -4.75
CA LYS A 24 -2.38 27.84 -5.79
C LYS A 24 -2.84 29.31 -5.61
N GLY A 25 -1.93 30.18 -5.15
CA GLY A 25 -2.20 31.60 -4.90
C GLY A 25 -2.80 31.91 -3.52
N ILE A 26 -3.18 30.90 -2.74
CA ILE A 26 -3.71 31.05 -1.37
C ILE A 26 -2.54 31.10 -0.39
N ASP A 27 -2.52 32.09 0.50
CA ASP A 27 -1.50 32.20 1.55
C ASP A 27 -1.69 31.17 2.67
N LEU A 28 -0.62 30.91 3.44
CA LEU A 28 -0.60 29.89 4.49
C LEU A 28 -1.59 30.18 5.62
N GLN A 29 -1.85 31.44 5.93
CA GLN A 29 -2.78 31.82 6.99
C GLN A 29 -4.22 31.47 6.56
N THR A 30 -4.60 31.84 5.34
CA THR A 30 -5.89 31.43 4.76
C THR A 30 -6.03 29.91 4.69
N ILE A 31 -4.97 29.17 4.33
CA ILE A 31 -4.99 27.69 4.34
C ILE A 31 -5.24 27.15 5.75
N LYS A 32 -4.57 27.70 6.76
CA LYS A 32 -4.74 27.32 8.16
C LYS A 32 -6.18 27.54 8.63
N GLU A 33 -6.77 28.68 8.27
CA GLU A 33 -8.15 29.04 8.62
C GLU A 33 -9.16 28.09 7.96
N LEU A 34 -9.01 27.81 6.67
CA LEU A 34 -9.86 26.85 5.96
C LEU A 34 -9.74 25.44 6.55
N ALA A 35 -8.52 24.99 6.83
CA ALA A 35 -8.25 23.72 7.49
C ALA A 35 -8.87 23.65 8.89
N SER A 36 -8.80 24.76 9.64
CA SER A 36 -9.41 24.88 10.97
C SER A 36 -10.92 24.73 10.90
N ILE A 37 -11.59 25.34 9.91
CA ILE A 37 -13.05 25.18 9.73
C ILE A 37 -13.40 23.71 9.50
N VAL A 38 -12.70 23.03 8.58
CA VAL A 38 -12.97 21.62 8.26
C VAL A 38 -12.75 20.71 9.48
N LEU A 39 -11.73 20.98 10.28
CA LEU A 39 -11.36 20.12 11.39
C LEU A 39 -12.19 20.39 12.65
N LYS A 40 -12.43 21.66 12.97
CA LYS A 40 -13.05 22.09 14.22
C LYS A 40 -14.56 22.21 14.15
N GLU A 41 -15.15 22.49 12.98
CA GLU A 41 -16.60 22.65 12.82
C GLU A 41 -17.29 21.34 12.43
N ASN A 42 -16.70 20.20 12.80
CA ASN A 42 -17.30 18.89 12.61
C ASN A 42 -18.35 18.60 13.70
N VAL A 43 -19.62 18.64 13.31
CA VAL A 43 -20.79 18.43 14.17
C VAL A 43 -21.61 17.25 13.63
N PHE A 44 -22.04 16.36 14.53
CA PHE A 44 -22.86 15.20 14.18
C PHE A 44 -23.97 14.96 15.20
N VAL A 45 -25.00 14.22 14.79
CA VAL A 45 -26.13 13.85 15.65
C VAL A 45 -26.01 12.39 16.04
N TYR A 46 -26.08 12.11 17.34
CA TYR A 46 -26.18 10.77 17.89
C TYR A 46 -27.22 10.77 19.00
N ASP A 47 -28.10 9.78 19.02
CA ASP A 47 -29.19 9.69 20.03
C ASP A 47 -29.96 11.01 20.23
N LYS A 48 -30.36 11.65 19.11
CA LYS A 48 -31.06 12.94 19.06
C LYS A 48 -30.33 14.11 19.74
N LYS A 49 -29.05 13.95 20.07
CA LYS A 49 -28.18 15.00 20.64
C LYS A 49 -27.14 15.43 19.62
N ILE A 50 -26.81 16.71 19.66
CA ILE A 50 -25.79 17.32 18.79
C ILE A 50 -24.45 17.27 19.52
N TYR A 51 -23.44 16.72 18.85
CA TYR A 51 -22.07 16.62 19.35
C TYR A 51 -21.11 17.32 18.41
N ARG A 52 -20.08 17.93 18.97
CA ARG A 52 -18.95 18.49 18.23
C ARG A 52 -17.71 17.66 18.50
N GLN A 53 -17.00 17.26 17.45
CA GLN A 53 -15.73 16.56 17.60
C GLN A 53 -14.62 17.55 17.99
N THR A 54 -14.06 17.37 19.19
CA THR A 54 -13.01 18.25 19.74
C THR A 54 -11.59 17.71 19.56
N ILE A 55 -11.43 16.41 19.27
CA ILE A 55 -10.16 15.74 19.03
C ILE A 55 -10.33 14.81 17.82
N GLY A 56 -9.32 14.74 16.96
CA GLY A 56 -9.39 14.01 15.70
C GLY A 56 -10.02 14.83 14.58
N GLY A 57 -10.37 14.16 13.49
CA GLY A 57 -11.21 14.73 12.43
C GLY A 57 -12.28 13.74 11.99
N ALA A 58 -13.16 14.19 11.10
CA ALA A 58 -14.27 13.38 10.61
C ALA A 58 -13.76 12.10 9.92
N MET A 59 -14.26 10.93 10.34
CA MET A 59 -14.02 9.69 9.61
C MET A 59 -14.60 9.81 8.20
N GLY A 60 -13.83 9.40 7.18
CA GLY A 60 -14.21 9.54 5.77
C GLY A 60 -13.83 10.89 5.14
N SER A 61 -13.35 11.86 5.91
CA SER A 61 -12.78 13.10 5.34
C SER A 61 -11.43 12.83 4.69
N SER A 62 -11.33 13.07 3.38
CA SER A 62 -10.08 12.99 2.62
C SER A 62 -9.02 13.97 3.12
N PHE A 63 -9.45 15.14 3.62
CA PHE A 63 -8.57 16.12 4.23
C PHE A 63 -8.00 15.61 5.55
N THR A 64 -8.82 15.02 6.42
CA THR A 64 -8.36 14.49 7.71
C THR A 64 -7.28 13.42 7.52
N LEU A 65 -7.44 12.50 6.56
CA LEU A 65 -6.42 11.49 6.27
C LEU A 65 -5.10 12.12 5.80
N THR A 66 -5.18 13.16 4.97
CA THR A 66 -4.00 13.89 4.50
C THR A 66 -3.30 14.59 5.66
N LEU A 67 -4.07 15.24 6.53
CA LEU A 67 -3.55 15.92 7.71
C LEU A 67 -2.89 14.95 8.71
N VAL A 68 -3.49 13.78 8.94
CA VAL A 68 -2.89 12.73 9.77
C VAL A 68 -1.55 12.27 9.18
N ASN A 69 -1.46 12.10 7.86
CA ASN A 69 -0.19 11.74 7.23
C ASN A 69 0.89 12.81 7.40
N ILE A 70 0.52 14.08 7.36
CA ILE A 70 1.42 15.21 7.62
C ILE A 70 1.84 15.26 9.10
N PHE A 71 0.91 14.99 10.02
CA PHE A 71 1.22 14.86 11.45
C PHE A 71 2.23 13.74 11.70
N MET A 72 1.97 12.56 11.13
CA MET A 72 2.84 11.39 11.24
C MET A 72 4.20 11.63 10.58
N TRP A 73 4.29 12.41 9.50
CA TRP A 73 5.57 12.82 8.90
C TRP A 73 6.49 13.51 9.91
N LYS A 74 5.94 14.37 10.78
CA LYS A 74 6.74 15.04 11.82
C LYS A 74 7.13 14.06 12.93
N TRP A 75 6.16 13.29 13.44
CA TRP A 75 6.40 12.35 14.54
C TRP A 75 7.40 11.24 14.15
N GLN A 76 7.32 10.68 12.94
CA GLN A 76 8.15 9.55 12.51
C GLN A 76 9.58 9.94 12.14
N LYS A 77 9.92 11.23 12.15
CA LYS A 77 11.17 11.76 11.57
C LYS A 77 12.42 11.07 12.10
N GLU A 78 12.47 10.77 13.40
CA GLU A 78 13.61 10.09 14.00
C GLU A 78 13.69 8.61 13.65
N LEU A 79 12.56 7.90 13.52
CA LEU A 79 12.53 6.51 13.04
C LEU A 79 13.08 6.43 11.61
N VAL A 80 12.60 7.31 10.73
CA VAL A 80 13.05 7.36 9.33
C VAL A 80 14.53 7.71 9.26
N ARG A 81 14.98 8.73 9.98
CA ARG A 81 16.39 9.13 10.02
C ARG A 81 17.30 7.97 10.42
N ARG A 82 16.90 7.14 11.40
CA ARG A 82 17.69 5.98 11.84
C ARG A 82 17.79 4.92 10.75
N GLN A 83 16.69 4.63 10.06
CA GLN A 83 16.66 3.69 8.94
C GLN A 83 17.46 4.20 7.73
N ASP A 84 17.39 5.49 7.43
CA ASP A 84 18.17 6.11 6.35
C ASP A 84 19.68 5.98 6.61
N ILE A 85 20.12 6.17 7.86
CA ILE A 85 21.55 6.04 8.24
C ILE A 85 22.05 4.61 8.10
N SER A 86 21.22 3.61 8.40
CA SER A 86 21.56 2.20 8.24
C SER A 86 21.28 1.66 6.83
N ASN A 87 20.76 2.49 5.92
CA ASN A 87 20.29 2.08 4.60
C ASN A 87 19.27 0.92 4.67
N GLU A 88 18.40 0.98 5.67
CA GLU A 88 17.34 0.00 5.94
C GLU A 88 15.99 0.52 5.42
N PHE A 89 15.08 -0.40 5.15
CA PHE A 89 13.74 -0.06 4.66
C PHE A 89 12.85 0.49 5.77
N TYR A 90 12.17 1.60 5.54
CA TYR A 90 11.08 2.06 6.41
C TYR A 90 9.76 2.04 5.64
N GLY A 91 8.81 1.22 6.11
CA GLY A 91 7.46 1.16 5.54
C GLY A 91 6.42 1.71 6.50
N ARG A 92 5.56 2.61 6.03
CA ARG A 92 4.34 3.00 6.74
C ARG A 92 3.14 2.97 5.81
N TYR A 93 2.07 2.29 6.22
CA TYR A 93 0.76 2.34 5.59
C TYR A 93 -0.27 2.84 6.59
N ILE A 94 -0.61 4.14 6.50
CA ILE A 94 -1.51 4.83 7.44
C ILE A 94 -0.99 4.66 8.89
N ASP A 95 -1.56 3.75 9.66
CA ASP A 95 -1.26 3.44 11.05
C ASP A 95 -0.29 2.26 11.22
N ASP A 96 -0.15 1.39 10.22
CA ASP A 96 0.77 0.27 10.26
C ASP A 96 2.20 0.69 9.88
N ILE A 97 3.18 0.31 10.70
CA ILE A 97 4.62 0.54 10.46
C ILE A 97 5.35 -0.80 10.37
N PHE A 98 6.26 -0.93 9.41
CA PHE A 98 7.16 -2.06 9.26
C PHE A 98 8.61 -1.59 9.16
N ILE A 99 9.46 -2.17 10.02
CA ILE A 99 10.88 -1.84 10.14
C ILE A 99 11.67 -3.17 10.22
N PRO A 100 12.50 -3.52 9.24
CA PRO A 100 13.57 -4.50 9.41
C PRO A 100 14.68 -3.89 10.27
N TRP A 101 15.33 -4.71 11.08
CA TRP A 101 16.31 -4.23 12.04
C TRP A 101 17.53 -5.14 12.08
N ASN A 102 18.71 -4.59 11.75
CA ASN A 102 19.96 -5.37 11.70
C ASN A 102 20.83 -5.23 12.96
N LYS A 103 20.37 -4.51 14.00
CA LYS A 103 21.09 -4.40 15.28
C LYS A 103 20.48 -5.29 16.35
N SER A 104 20.95 -5.16 17.58
CA SER A 104 20.42 -5.93 18.70
C SER A 104 18.93 -5.63 18.94
N GLU A 105 18.17 -6.66 19.32
CA GLU A 105 16.76 -6.52 19.69
C GLU A 105 16.58 -5.54 20.86
N LYS A 106 17.55 -5.50 21.79
CA LYS A 106 17.57 -4.56 22.90
C LYS A 106 17.60 -3.09 22.44
N GLU A 107 18.37 -2.78 21.39
CA GLU A 107 18.39 -1.43 20.81
C GLU A 107 17.07 -1.08 20.12
N LEU A 108 16.42 -2.06 19.49
CA LEU A 108 15.11 -1.86 18.89
C LEU A 108 14.05 -1.56 19.95
N ILE A 109 13.97 -2.38 21.00
CA ILE A 109 13.03 -2.18 22.11
C ILE A 109 13.24 -0.80 22.73
N LYS A 110 14.48 -0.42 23.01
CA LYS A 110 14.79 0.92 23.53
C LYS A 110 14.29 2.03 22.61
N LEU A 111 14.49 1.91 21.30
CA LEU A 111 13.99 2.89 20.34
C LEU A 111 12.46 2.97 20.33
N LEU A 112 11.77 1.84 20.40
CA LEU A 112 10.30 1.79 20.39
C LEU A 112 9.72 2.37 21.70
N GLU A 113 10.34 2.09 22.84
CA GLU A 113 9.99 2.69 24.13
C GLU A 113 10.23 4.21 24.13
N GLU A 114 11.35 4.68 23.55
CA GLU A 114 11.59 6.11 23.31
C GLU A 114 10.52 6.72 22.41
N ALA A 115 10.12 6.03 21.34
CA ALA A 115 9.11 6.52 20.41
C ALA A 115 7.72 6.68 21.05
N ASN A 116 7.37 5.79 21.99
CA ASN A 116 6.12 5.85 22.76
C ASN A 116 6.01 7.04 23.70
N ILE A 117 7.12 7.71 24.04
CA ILE A 117 7.10 8.91 24.88
C ILE A 117 7.20 10.21 24.07
N TRP A 118 7.43 10.15 22.74
CA TRP A 118 7.60 11.36 21.92
C TRP A 118 6.32 12.21 21.83
N HIS A 119 5.15 11.59 21.90
CA HIS A 119 3.90 12.32 21.80
C HIS A 119 2.77 11.63 22.61
N PRO A 120 2.07 12.34 23.51
CA PRO A 120 1.09 11.74 24.42
C PRO A 120 -0.12 11.09 23.73
N ASN A 121 -0.43 11.47 22.50
CA ASN A 121 -1.56 10.94 21.73
C ASN A 121 -1.18 9.84 20.72
N ILE A 122 0.08 9.39 20.72
CA ILE A 122 0.57 8.30 19.88
C ILE A 122 1.12 7.20 20.78
N GLU A 123 0.64 5.97 20.56
CA GLU A 123 1.09 4.77 21.23
C GLU A 123 1.35 3.72 20.16
N LEU A 124 2.54 3.13 20.21
CA LEU A 124 2.96 2.01 19.36
C LEU A 124 2.69 0.72 20.12
N ASP A 125 1.72 -0.03 19.63
CA ASP A 125 1.64 -1.46 19.87
C ASP A 125 2.51 -2.18 18.83
N TYR A 126 3.55 -2.87 19.28
CA TYR A 126 4.54 -3.47 18.40
C TYR A 126 4.76 -4.95 18.66
N LYS A 127 5.13 -5.66 17.60
CA LYS A 127 5.54 -7.07 17.64
C LYS A 127 6.90 -7.19 16.98
N ILE A 128 7.78 -7.94 17.63
CA ILE A 128 9.13 -8.23 17.12
C ILE A 128 9.20 -9.73 16.87
N GLY A 129 9.70 -10.13 15.72
CA GLY A 129 9.79 -11.53 15.36
C GLY A 129 10.44 -11.75 14.01
N GLN A 130 10.87 -12.99 13.78
CA GLN A 130 11.39 -13.42 12.48
C GLN A 130 10.29 -13.57 11.43
N SER A 131 9.03 -13.74 11.86
CA SER A 131 7.88 -13.78 10.97
C SER A 131 6.79 -12.88 11.51
N LEU A 132 6.39 -11.87 10.73
CA LEU A 132 5.40 -10.89 11.12
C LEU A 132 4.44 -10.58 9.96
N PRO A 133 3.14 -10.46 10.23
CA PRO A 133 2.21 -9.92 9.26
C PRO A 133 2.38 -8.40 9.14
N PHE A 134 2.32 -7.91 7.91
CA PHE A 134 2.18 -6.49 7.59
C PHE A 134 1.11 -6.37 6.50
N LEU A 135 -0.06 -5.82 6.85
CA LEU A 135 -1.27 -5.85 6.02
C LEU A 135 -1.65 -7.29 5.63
N ASP A 136 -1.78 -7.57 4.34
CA ASP A 136 -2.12 -8.88 3.76
C ASP A 136 -0.88 -9.73 3.42
N VAL A 137 0.31 -9.33 3.89
CA VAL A 137 1.59 -9.99 3.59
C VAL A 137 2.21 -10.53 4.87
N LEU A 138 2.61 -11.80 4.85
CA LEU A 138 3.43 -12.40 5.88
C LEU A 138 4.89 -12.26 5.45
N VAL A 139 5.67 -11.48 6.21
CA VAL A 139 7.09 -11.31 5.97
C VAL A 139 7.85 -12.28 6.86
N MET A 140 8.76 -13.06 6.28
CA MET A 140 9.68 -13.96 6.97
C MET A 140 11.11 -13.51 6.73
N ASN A 141 11.89 -13.43 7.80
CA ASN A 141 13.31 -13.13 7.78
C ASN A 141 14.12 -14.40 8.03
N ASP A 142 14.84 -14.86 6.99
CA ASP A 142 15.85 -15.89 7.13
C ASP A 142 17.24 -15.27 7.03
N LYS A 143 17.84 -14.99 8.21
CA LYS A 143 19.22 -14.50 8.35
C LYS A 143 19.53 -13.26 7.48
N GLY A 144 18.59 -12.33 7.39
CA GLY A 144 18.71 -11.10 6.61
C GLY A 144 18.05 -11.18 5.22
N ASN A 145 17.66 -12.37 4.77
CA ASN A 145 16.90 -12.52 3.53
C ASN A 145 15.40 -12.48 3.85
N LEU A 146 14.74 -11.42 3.39
CA LEU A 146 13.29 -11.31 3.53
C LEU A 146 12.59 -12.08 2.40
N SER A 147 11.63 -12.91 2.79
CA SER A 147 10.68 -13.56 1.89
C SER A 147 9.26 -13.25 2.32
N THR A 148 8.35 -13.25 1.37
CA THR A 148 6.96 -12.86 1.56
C THR A 148 6.01 -13.98 1.13
N SER A 149 4.87 -14.06 1.78
CA SER A 149 3.74 -14.88 1.38
C SER A 149 2.42 -14.17 1.71
N VAL A 150 1.29 -14.71 1.26
CA VAL A 150 -0.02 -14.18 1.64
C VAL A 150 -0.30 -14.45 3.11
N TYR A 151 -0.63 -13.41 3.88
CA TYR A 151 -1.08 -13.57 5.25
C TYR A 151 -2.58 -13.86 5.30
N HIS A 152 -2.96 -14.87 6.08
CA HIS A 152 -4.35 -15.17 6.41
C HIS A 152 -4.53 -14.98 7.92
N LYS A 153 -5.44 -14.09 8.31
CA LYS A 153 -5.75 -13.89 9.74
C LYS A 153 -6.28 -15.20 10.32
N PRO A 154 -5.81 -15.66 11.49
CA PRO A 154 -6.26 -16.93 12.07
C PRO A 154 -7.77 -17.05 12.27
N ALA A 155 -8.45 -15.92 12.52
CA ALA A 155 -9.90 -15.85 12.68
C ALA A 155 -10.66 -15.54 11.37
N ALA A 156 -9.97 -15.37 10.24
CA ALA A 156 -10.63 -15.15 8.97
C ALA A 156 -11.20 -16.47 8.45
N GLU A 157 -12.52 -16.53 8.38
CA GLU A 157 -13.20 -17.59 7.67
C GLU A 157 -12.95 -17.43 6.16
N PRO A 158 -12.83 -18.54 5.41
CA PRO A 158 -12.56 -18.51 3.98
C PRO A 158 -13.82 -18.14 3.17
N TYR A 159 -14.58 -17.14 3.61
CA TYR A 159 -15.77 -16.67 2.91
C TYR A 159 -15.40 -15.68 1.83
N VAL A 160 -15.85 -15.98 0.62
CA VAL A 160 -15.95 -15.03 -0.49
C VAL A 160 -17.40 -15.00 -0.94
N VAL A 161 -17.73 -14.13 -1.90
CA VAL A 161 -19.07 -14.09 -2.48
C VAL A 161 -19.46 -15.49 -2.98
N PRO A 162 -20.47 -16.17 -2.40
CA PRO A 162 -20.83 -17.53 -2.79
C PRO A 162 -21.35 -17.58 -4.21
N SER A 163 -20.96 -18.58 -4.99
CA SER A 163 -21.38 -18.68 -6.41
C SER A 163 -22.89 -18.89 -6.61
N ILE A 164 -23.60 -19.30 -5.56
CA ILE A 164 -25.06 -19.48 -5.54
C ILE A 164 -25.83 -18.16 -5.33
N SER A 165 -25.13 -17.07 -5.05
CA SER A 165 -25.74 -15.75 -4.88
C SER A 165 -26.13 -15.13 -6.23
N ASP A 166 -27.02 -14.14 -6.20
CA ASP A 166 -27.52 -13.45 -7.40
C ASP A 166 -26.61 -12.29 -7.85
N HIS A 167 -25.31 -12.58 -7.99
CA HIS A 167 -24.34 -11.62 -8.51
C HIS A 167 -23.99 -11.90 -9.98
N PRO A 168 -23.66 -10.86 -10.77
CA PRO A 168 -23.19 -11.05 -12.13
C PRO A 168 -21.94 -11.93 -12.19
N ARG A 169 -21.81 -12.70 -13.28
CA ARG A 169 -20.68 -13.63 -13.48
C ARG A 169 -19.31 -12.96 -13.36
N ASP A 170 -19.21 -11.71 -13.79
CA ASP A 170 -17.97 -10.93 -13.71
C ASP A 170 -17.50 -10.72 -12.27
N VAL A 171 -18.40 -10.64 -11.29
CA VAL A 171 -18.04 -10.56 -9.87
C VAL A 171 -17.31 -11.83 -9.44
N PHE A 172 -17.86 -13.00 -9.78
CA PHE A 172 -17.26 -14.29 -9.47
C PHE A 172 -15.92 -14.50 -10.17
N SER A 173 -15.82 -14.13 -11.46
CA SER A 173 -14.54 -14.16 -12.17
C SER A 173 -13.53 -13.23 -11.47
N ASN A 174 -13.91 -12.00 -11.13
CA ASN A 174 -13.01 -11.04 -10.49
C ASN A 174 -12.50 -11.49 -9.11
N VAL A 175 -13.34 -12.16 -8.30
CA VAL A 175 -12.89 -12.78 -7.04
C VAL A 175 -11.71 -13.73 -7.29
N ILE A 176 -11.81 -14.58 -8.32
CA ILE A 176 -10.75 -15.52 -8.69
C ILE A 176 -9.52 -14.80 -9.23
N GLN A 177 -9.70 -13.89 -10.19
CA GLN A 177 -8.59 -13.16 -10.84
C GLN A 177 -7.79 -12.33 -9.83
N THR A 178 -8.48 -11.65 -8.90
CA THR A 178 -7.84 -10.84 -7.86
C THR A 178 -7.12 -11.68 -6.81
N ALA A 179 -7.69 -12.82 -6.40
CA ALA A 179 -7.03 -13.74 -5.48
C ALA A 179 -5.74 -14.31 -6.07
N LEU A 180 -5.75 -14.72 -7.35
CA LEU A 180 -4.55 -15.19 -8.04
C LEU A 180 -3.50 -14.09 -8.22
N ALA A 181 -3.93 -12.88 -8.59
CA ALA A 181 -3.04 -11.73 -8.68
C ALA A 181 -2.37 -11.43 -7.32
N ARG A 182 -3.13 -11.51 -6.23
CA ARG A 182 -2.62 -11.34 -4.86
C ARG A 182 -1.60 -12.42 -4.51
N ALA A 183 -1.92 -13.69 -4.76
CA ALA A 183 -1.02 -14.81 -4.49
C ALA A 183 0.33 -14.63 -5.19
N ILE A 184 0.32 -14.26 -6.47
CA ILE A 184 1.56 -14.07 -7.23
C ILE A 184 2.34 -12.85 -6.76
N ARG A 185 1.67 -11.74 -6.45
CA ARG A 185 2.36 -10.52 -6.00
C ARG A 185 3.01 -10.68 -4.64
N TYR A 186 2.40 -11.46 -3.74
CA TYR A 186 2.84 -11.55 -2.35
C TYR A 186 3.74 -12.74 -2.08
N SER A 187 3.77 -13.75 -2.94
CA SER A 187 4.68 -14.89 -2.79
C SER A 187 6.07 -14.59 -3.37
N SER A 188 7.10 -14.73 -2.55
CA SER A 188 8.50 -14.61 -2.99
C SER A 188 9.02 -15.89 -3.67
N THR A 189 8.41 -17.05 -3.39
CA THR A 189 8.84 -18.35 -3.92
C THR A 189 7.71 -19.04 -4.66
N PHE A 190 8.07 -19.91 -5.60
CA PHE A 190 7.08 -20.71 -6.31
C PHE A 190 6.32 -21.65 -5.36
N GLU A 191 6.99 -22.20 -4.35
CA GLU A 191 6.36 -23.08 -3.36
C GLU A 191 5.25 -22.38 -2.56
N THR A 192 5.54 -21.20 -2.00
CA THR A 192 4.56 -20.42 -1.23
C THR A 192 3.38 -20.00 -2.10
N TYR A 193 3.64 -19.66 -3.36
CA TYR A 193 2.60 -19.38 -4.34
C TYR A 193 1.72 -20.63 -4.61
N GLN A 194 2.34 -21.80 -4.81
CA GLN A 194 1.61 -23.03 -5.09
C GLN A 194 0.74 -23.47 -3.92
N GLN A 195 1.22 -23.27 -2.69
CA GLN A 195 0.41 -23.47 -1.49
C GLN A 195 -0.78 -22.51 -1.47
N GLU A 196 -0.57 -21.22 -1.72
CA GLU A 196 -1.65 -20.24 -1.74
C GLU A 196 -2.67 -20.51 -2.84
N ARG A 197 -2.22 -20.90 -4.04
CA ARG A 197 -3.10 -21.31 -5.14
C ARG A 197 -4.02 -22.47 -4.75
N ARG A 198 -3.52 -23.44 -3.99
CA ARG A 198 -4.34 -24.54 -3.44
C ARG A 198 -5.33 -24.01 -2.41
N ASN A 199 -4.92 -23.12 -1.51
CA ASN A 199 -5.80 -22.49 -0.54
C ASN A 199 -6.96 -21.74 -1.23
N ILE A 200 -6.65 -20.96 -2.28
CA ILE A 200 -7.66 -20.26 -3.09
C ILE A 200 -8.65 -21.24 -3.71
N LYS A 201 -8.17 -22.35 -4.29
CA LYS A 201 -9.05 -23.37 -4.86
C LYS A 201 -9.97 -23.98 -3.81
N LEU A 202 -9.46 -24.31 -2.63
CA LEU A 202 -10.25 -24.84 -1.52
C LEU A 202 -11.29 -23.84 -1.02
N MET A 203 -10.90 -22.57 -0.86
CA MET A 203 -11.80 -21.47 -0.51
C MET A 203 -12.94 -21.33 -1.53
N LEU A 204 -12.65 -21.36 -2.83
CA LEU A 204 -13.67 -21.25 -3.88
C LEU A 204 -14.65 -22.45 -3.86
N LEU A 205 -14.13 -23.67 -3.71
CA LEU A 205 -14.96 -24.88 -3.59
C LEU A 205 -15.87 -24.81 -2.35
N TYR A 206 -15.34 -24.32 -1.23
CA TYR A 206 -16.12 -24.09 0.00
C TYR A 206 -17.28 -23.11 -0.24
N ASN A 207 -17.08 -22.10 -1.09
CA ASN A 207 -18.10 -21.13 -1.49
C ASN A 207 -18.93 -21.59 -2.72
N SER A 208 -19.02 -22.91 -2.94
CA SER A 208 -19.83 -23.60 -3.96
C SER A 208 -19.45 -23.35 -5.42
N TYR A 209 -18.29 -22.75 -5.70
CA TYR A 209 -17.89 -22.49 -7.09
C TYR A 209 -17.69 -23.82 -7.86
N PRO A 210 -18.27 -23.98 -9.06
CA PRO A 210 -18.07 -25.19 -9.86
C PRO A 210 -16.59 -25.38 -10.22
N SER A 211 -16.06 -26.58 -10.00
CA SER A 211 -14.64 -26.90 -10.29
C SER A 211 -14.23 -26.54 -11.73
N SER A 212 -15.09 -26.82 -12.71
CA SER A 212 -14.85 -26.45 -14.11
C SER A 212 -14.72 -24.95 -14.34
N PHE A 213 -15.51 -24.14 -13.61
CA PHE A 213 -15.43 -22.69 -13.66
C PHE A 213 -14.14 -22.17 -13.02
N ILE A 214 -13.76 -22.72 -11.86
CA ILE A 214 -12.49 -22.39 -11.19
C ILE A 214 -11.30 -22.65 -12.12
N GLU A 215 -11.24 -23.84 -12.71
CA GLU A 215 -10.14 -24.18 -13.63
C GLU A 215 -10.15 -23.25 -14.84
N THR A 216 -11.31 -22.98 -15.46
CA THR A 216 -11.42 -22.06 -16.60
C THR A 216 -10.89 -20.66 -16.26
N GLU A 217 -11.22 -20.13 -15.08
CA GLU A 217 -10.76 -18.80 -14.66
C GLU A 217 -9.27 -18.77 -14.30
N PHE A 218 -8.74 -19.86 -13.70
CA PHE A 218 -7.29 -20.01 -13.48
C PHE A 218 -6.55 -20.01 -14.82
N GLN A 219 -7.02 -20.78 -15.80
CA GLN A 219 -6.49 -20.82 -17.16
C GLN A 219 -6.50 -19.43 -17.81
N LYS A 220 -7.63 -18.73 -17.71
CA LYS A 220 -7.80 -17.38 -18.25
C LYS A 220 -6.79 -16.40 -17.63
N PHE A 221 -6.60 -16.45 -16.32
CA PHE A 221 -5.64 -15.60 -15.61
C PHE A 221 -4.23 -15.81 -16.17
N TYR A 222 -3.75 -17.05 -16.22
CA TYR A 222 -2.37 -17.29 -16.62
C TYR A 222 -2.11 -17.03 -18.12
N ARG A 223 -3.10 -17.28 -18.99
CA ARG A 223 -3.00 -16.95 -20.43
C ARG A 223 -2.80 -15.46 -20.68
N GLN A 224 -3.25 -14.59 -19.77
CA GLN A 224 -3.01 -13.15 -19.86
C GLN A 224 -1.53 -12.80 -19.70
N TYR A 225 -0.75 -13.61 -18.98
CA TYR A 225 0.61 -13.28 -18.56
C TYR A 225 1.69 -14.19 -19.15
N ILE A 226 1.36 -15.44 -19.46
CA ILE A 226 2.28 -16.41 -20.04
C ILE A 226 1.94 -16.57 -21.52
N PRO A 227 2.83 -16.10 -22.43
CA PRO A 227 2.64 -16.34 -23.85
C PRO A 227 2.91 -17.82 -24.15
N THR A 228 1.82 -18.56 -24.39
CA THR A 228 1.74 -19.82 -25.13
C THR A 228 2.81 -20.88 -24.84
N THR A 229 2.54 -21.78 -23.90
CA THR A 229 3.13 -23.14 -23.90
C THR A 229 2.02 -24.18 -23.92
N SER A 230 2.13 -25.08 -24.89
CA SER A 230 1.17 -26.12 -25.32
C SER A 230 1.03 -27.25 -24.30
N SER A 231 0.59 -26.95 -23.08
CA SER A 231 0.37 -27.94 -22.01
C SER A 231 -1.10 -27.97 -21.60
N LEU A 232 -1.70 -29.16 -21.58
CA LEU A 232 -3.07 -29.40 -21.09
C LEU A 232 -3.23 -29.14 -19.58
N SER A 233 -2.13 -29.02 -18.82
CA SER A 233 -2.12 -28.66 -17.40
C SER A 233 -1.39 -27.33 -17.21
N PHE A 234 -2.13 -26.22 -17.24
CA PHE A 234 -1.59 -24.85 -17.14
C PHE A 234 -1.41 -24.44 -15.68
N ILE A 235 -0.58 -25.19 -14.97
CA ILE A 235 0.01 -24.69 -13.73
C ILE A 235 1.31 -24.04 -14.17
N PRO A 236 1.54 -22.74 -13.89
CA PRO A 236 2.79 -22.10 -14.25
C PRO A 236 3.94 -22.89 -13.64
N ASN A 237 4.99 -23.15 -14.40
CA ASN A 237 6.23 -23.67 -13.81
C ASN A 237 6.98 -22.56 -13.06
N GLU A 238 8.04 -22.91 -12.35
CA GLU A 238 8.80 -21.95 -11.54
C GLU A 238 9.37 -20.79 -12.36
N ASN A 239 9.88 -21.05 -13.56
CA ASN A 239 10.40 -20.00 -14.44
C ASN A 239 9.30 -19.05 -14.91
N GLU A 240 8.13 -19.59 -15.27
CA GLU A 240 6.96 -18.81 -15.69
C GLU A 240 6.40 -17.97 -14.54
N PHE A 241 6.41 -18.50 -13.31
CA PHE A 241 6.00 -17.77 -12.11
C PHE A 241 6.76 -16.46 -11.96
N PHE A 242 8.08 -16.46 -12.10
CA PHE A 242 8.89 -15.25 -11.96
C PHE A 242 8.67 -14.19 -13.07
N LEU A 243 8.04 -14.56 -14.20
CA LEU A 243 7.70 -13.62 -15.28
C LEU A 243 6.42 -12.82 -15.00
N ILE A 244 5.48 -13.38 -14.21
CA ILE A 244 4.15 -12.80 -14.00
C ILE A 244 4.19 -11.54 -13.11
N PRO A 245 4.90 -11.50 -11.95
CA PRO A 245 4.97 -10.33 -11.08
C PRO A 245 5.42 -9.06 -11.82
N HIS A 246 6.45 -9.17 -12.67
CA HIS A 246 6.95 -8.03 -13.44
C HIS A 246 5.89 -7.45 -14.38
N LYS A 247 5.09 -8.29 -15.02
CA LYS A 247 3.97 -7.83 -15.86
C LYS A 247 2.82 -7.25 -15.04
N LEU A 248 2.53 -7.83 -13.87
CA LEU A 248 1.51 -7.33 -12.95
C LEU A 248 1.86 -5.95 -12.38
N LEU A 249 3.12 -5.70 -12.02
CA LEU A 249 3.57 -4.42 -11.49
C LEU A 249 3.56 -3.31 -12.55
N ASN A 250 3.90 -3.64 -13.79
CA ASN A 250 3.98 -2.69 -14.89
C ASN A 250 2.66 -2.52 -15.67
N GLN A 251 1.56 -3.07 -15.17
CA GLN A 251 0.26 -2.86 -15.80
C GLN A 251 -0.20 -1.42 -15.64
N PRO A 252 -0.59 -0.74 -16.74
CA PRO A 252 -1.16 0.58 -16.64
C PRO A 252 -2.48 0.50 -15.86
N THR A 253 -2.65 1.38 -14.89
CA THR A 253 -3.93 1.57 -14.20
C THR A 253 -5.04 1.88 -15.21
N ALA A 254 -6.30 1.65 -14.84
CA ALA A 254 -7.44 1.97 -15.71
C ALA A 254 -7.41 3.44 -16.19
N ARG A 255 -7.00 4.36 -15.30
CA ARG A 255 -6.81 5.77 -15.63
C ARG A 255 -5.67 5.99 -16.64
N GLN A 256 -4.51 5.35 -16.46
CA GLN A 256 -3.40 5.44 -17.41
C GLN A 256 -3.77 4.86 -18.76
N SER A 257 -4.52 3.75 -18.79
CA SER A 257 -5.00 3.12 -20.01
C SER A 257 -6.02 4.01 -20.73
N GLN A 258 -6.96 4.63 -20.01
CA GLN A 258 -7.90 5.60 -20.57
C GLN A 258 -7.18 6.84 -21.12
N LEU A 259 -6.18 7.37 -20.39
CA LEU A 259 -5.37 8.49 -20.86
C LEU A 259 -4.58 8.13 -22.11
N ALA A 260 -3.96 6.94 -22.16
CA ALA A 260 -3.26 6.44 -23.33
C ALA A 260 -4.21 6.26 -24.52
N MET A 261 -5.40 5.68 -24.32
CA MET A 261 -6.42 5.54 -25.36
C MET A 261 -6.94 6.89 -25.86
N SER A 262 -7.10 7.87 -24.97
CA SER A 262 -7.48 9.23 -25.35
C SER A 262 -6.38 9.97 -26.11
N ALA A 263 -5.11 9.74 -25.75
CA ALA A 263 -3.95 10.26 -26.45
C ALA A 263 -3.73 9.60 -27.83
N THR A 264 -4.12 8.34 -28.00
CA THR A 264 -4.03 7.63 -29.29
C THR A 264 -5.13 8.07 -30.28
N ARG A 265 -6.20 8.74 -29.80
CA ARG A 265 -7.25 9.32 -30.66
C ARG A 265 -6.95 10.75 -31.13
N ALA A 266 -5.93 11.39 -30.57
CA ALA A 266 -5.52 12.74 -30.91
C ALA A 266 -4.05 12.69 -31.36
N ASP A 267 -3.80 12.48 -32.66
CA ASP A 267 -2.43 12.43 -33.17
C ASP A 267 -1.73 13.81 -33.08
N LEU A 268 -0.91 13.91 -32.02
CA LEU A 268 0.43 14.53 -31.85
C LEU A 268 0.63 16.07 -31.96
N PRO A 269 1.47 16.64 -31.06
CA PRO A 269 2.93 16.44 -31.11
C PRO A 269 3.57 15.76 -29.88
N ASN A 270 4.52 14.86 -30.21
CA ASN A 270 5.68 14.34 -29.49
C ASN A 270 5.56 13.85 -28.02
N TYR A 271 5.19 12.58 -27.89
CA TYR A 271 5.35 11.78 -26.65
C TYR A 271 6.84 11.50 -26.30
N SER A 272 7.79 11.70 -27.22
CA SER A 272 9.22 11.47 -26.98
C SER A 272 9.83 12.46 -25.99
N THR A 273 9.27 13.67 -25.88
CA THR A 273 9.78 14.71 -24.97
C THR A 273 9.42 14.44 -23.51
N TYR A 274 8.29 13.77 -23.25
CA TYR A 274 7.86 13.43 -21.88
C TYR A 274 8.65 12.27 -21.27
N GLN A 275 9.01 11.25 -22.07
CA GLN A 275 9.84 10.14 -21.61
C GLN A 275 11.30 10.59 -21.35
N ALA A 276 11.83 11.49 -22.18
CA ALA A 276 13.16 12.06 -21.99
C ALA A 276 13.26 12.92 -20.71
N GLN A 277 12.20 13.66 -20.34
CA GLN A 277 12.16 14.47 -19.11
C GLN A 277 12.04 13.64 -17.82
N ILE A 278 11.50 12.42 -17.89
CA ILE A 278 11.42 11.51 -16.75
C ILE A 278 12.76 10.80 -16.54
N GLN A 279 13.44 10.41 -17.62
CA GLN A 279 14.80 9.84 -17.53
C GLN A 279 15.87 10.87 -17.13
N SER A 280 15.80 12.11 -17.61
CA SER A 280 16.78 13.17 -17.25
C SER A 280 16.67 13.63 -15.79
N LYS A 281 15.53 13.41 -15.13
CA LYS A 281 15.33 13.68 -13.70
C LYS A 281 15.79 12.53 -12.80
N GLN A 282 16.02 11.34 -13.35
CA GLN A 282 16.60 10.21 -12.62
C GLN A 282 18.14 10.16 -12.72
N THR A 283 18.73 10.86 -13.69
CA THR A 283 20.19 10.90 -13.90
C THR A 283 20.88 12.16 -13.36
N THR A 284 20.18 13.07 -12.69
CA THR A 284 20.78 14.21 -11.98
C THR A 284 20.78 13.98 -10.47
N LYS A 285 21.49 12.92 -10.03
CA LYS A 285 22.17 12.93 -8.74
C LYS A 285 23.59 13.49 -8.96
N ASN A 286 23.96 14.40 -8.08
CA ASN A 286 25.17 15.20 -8.05
C ASN A 286 26.45 14.36 -8.34
N PRO A 287 27.32 14.77 -9.29
CA PRO A 287 28.65 14.20 -9.47
C PRO A 287 29.62 14.92 -8.52
N ASP A 288 29.82 14.37 -7.32
CA ASP A 288 30.97 14.70 -6.48
C ASP A 288 31.22 13.57 -5.48
N TYR A 289 31.72 12.45 -5.98
CA TYR A 289 32.53 11.49 -5.22
C TYR A 289 33.47 10.81 -6.22
N GLN A 290 34.61 11.45 -6.47
CA GLN A 290 35.75 10.79 -7.10
C GLN A 290 36.52 9.95 -6.07
N GLU A 291 36.98 8.81 -6.55
CA GLU A 291 37.90 7.84 -5.95
C GLU A 291 38.98 8.45 -5.04
N LYS A 292 39.05 7.94 -3.81
CA LYS A 292 40.28 7.51 -3.11
C LYS A 292 39.91 6.71 -1.86
#